data_AF-A0A7X4FSW8-F1
#
_entry.id   AF-A0A7X4FSW8-F1
#
_cell.length_a   1.000
_cell.length_b   1.000
_cell.length_c   1.000
_cell.angle_alpha   90.00
_cell.angle_beta   90.00
_cell.angle_gamma   90.00
#
_symmetry.space_group_name_H-M   'P 1'
#
loop_
_entity.id
_entity.type
_entity.pdbx_description
1 polymer ?
#
loop_
_entity_poly.entity_id
_entity_poly.type
_entity_poly.pdbx_seq_one_letter_code
_entity_poly.pdbx_strand_id
1 'polypeptide(L)' 'LDGVARVSLRSKGLVDVRAVAAAFGGGGHRNAAGCTLDVPGPDVESRLLARTAAAVTESGTHVAAAPGS' A
#
# COMPACT_ATOMS: atom_id res chain seq x y z
N LEU A 1 5.11 -12.40 19.69
CA LEU A 1 4.94 -11.56 18.47
C LEU A 1 6.03 -12.00 17.52
N ASP A 2 5.71 -13.00 16.70
CA ASP A 2 6.64 -13.80 15.90
C ASP A 2 7.17 -13.05 14.67
N GLY A 3 7.76 -11.87 14.87
CA GLY A 3 8.65 -11.18 13.93
C GLY A 3 8.15 -10.94 12.51
N VAL A 4 6.87 -11.17 12.21
CA VAL A 4 6.33 -11.21 10.85
C VAL A 4 4.98 -10.49 10.81
N ALA A 5 4.84 -9.53 9.92
CA ALA A 5 3.59 -8.81 9.66
C ALA A 5 3.05 -9.17 8.28
N ARG A 6 1.78 -9.58 8.22
CA ARG A 6 1.07 -9.81 6.96
C ARG A 6 0.25 -8.58 6.62
N VAL A 7 0.52 -8.00 5.45
CA VAL A 7 -0.16 -6.78 4.99
C VAL A 7 -1.07 -7.12 3.82
N SER A 8 -2.35 -6.77 3.95
CA SER A 8 -3.34 -6.86 2.88
C SER A 8 -3.69 -5.47 2.38
N LEU A 9 -3.56 -5.25 1.06
CA LEU A 9 -3.84 -3.99 0.40
C LEU A 9 -5.07 -4.13 -0.50
N ARG A 10 -5.90 -3.08 -0.52
CA ARG A 10 -7.09 -2.96 -1.35
C ARG A 10 -7.20 -1.54 -1.90
N SER A 11 -7.66 -1.41 -3.14
CA SER A 11 -8.00 -0.12 -3.73
C SER A 11 -9.35 -0.17 -4.45
N LYS A 12 -9.96 1.00 -4.65
CA LYS A 12 -11.20 1.16 -5.42
C LYS A 12 -10.96 1.26 -6.94
N GLY A 13 -9.82 0.78 -7.45
CA GLY A 13 -9.51 0.78 -8.89
C GLY A 13 -8.55 1.87 -9.36
N LEU A 14 -8.43 2.97 -8.61
CA LEU A 14 -7.55 4.08 -8.99
C LEU A 14 -6.09 3.79 -8.68
N VAL A 15 -5.82 3.18 -7.53
CA VAL A 15 -4.46 2.92 -7.04
C VAL A 15 -4.02 1.50 -7.38
N ASP A 16 -2.87 1.36 -8.04
CA ASP A 16 -2.25 0.04 -8.26
C ASP A 16 -1.56 -0.46 -6.98
N VAL A 17 -2.30 -1.21 -6.16
CA VAL A 17 -1.75 -1.79 -4.92
C VAL A 17 -0.85 -3.00 -5.17
N ARG A 18 -0.84 -3.58 -6.37
CA ARG A 18 0.14 -4.62 -6.74
C ARG A 18 1.54 -4.03 -6.74
N ALA A 19 1.72 -2.83 -7.28
CA ALA A 19 3.03 -2.17 -7.33
C ALA A 19 3.59 -1.90 -5.93
N VAL A 20 2.71 -1.55 -4.97
CA VAL A 20 3.07 -1.42 -3.56
C VAL A 20 3.50 -2.77 -2.99
N ALA A 21 2.67 -3.81 -3.11
CA ALA A 21 3.00 -5.14 -2.58
C ALA A 21 4.29 -5.72 -3.18
N ALA A 22 4.51 -5.54 -4.49
CA ALA A 22 5.70 -6.02 -5.20
C ALA A 22 6.99 -5.37 -4.69
N ALA A 23 6.96 -4.10 -4.26
CA ALA A 23 8.10 -3.43 -3.67
C ALA A 23 8.58 -4.08 -2.35
N PHE A 24 7.72 -4.87 -1.73
CA PHE A 24 7.99 -5.62 -0.50
C PHE A 24 8.05 -7.14 -0.73
N GLY A 25 8.26 -7.58 -1.97
CA GLY A 25 8.34 -9.01 -2.31
C GLY A 25 6.98 -9.74 -2.32
N GLY A 26 5.88 -9.01 -2.20
CA GLY A 26 4.52 -9.54 -2.33
C GLY A 26 3.97 -9.48 -3.76
N GLY A 27 2.66 -9.61 -3.88
CA GLY A 27 2.00 -9.61 -5.19
C GLY A 27 0.47 -9.70 -5.09
N GLY A 28 -0.17 -9.83 -6.26
CA GLY A 28 -1.61 -9.92 -6.40
C GLY A 28 -2.12 -9.13 -7.61
N HIS A 29 -3.36 -8.67 -7.52
CA HIS A 29 -4.04 -7.89 -8.55
C HIS A 29 -3.88 -6.39 -8.30
N ARG A 30 -4.09 -5.59 -9.37
CA ARG A 30 -4.07 -4.12 -9.31
C ARG A 30 -4.87 -3.54 -8.13
N ASN A 31 -6.01 -4.13 -7.80
CA ASN A 31 -6.92 -3.64 -6.75
C ASN A 31 -6.86 -4.43 -5.44
N ALA A 32 -6.13 -5.54 -5.41
CA ALA A 32 -6.08 -6.45 -4.27
C ALA A 32 -4.75 -7.22 -4.28
N ALA A 33 -3.85 -6.85 -3.37
CA ALA A 33 -2.52 -7.43 -3.26
C ALA A 33 -2.11 -7.57 -1.79
N GLY A 34 -1.01 -8.27 -1.52
CA GLY A 34 -0.48 -8.40 -0.18
C GLY A 34 0.98 -8.80 -0.15
N CYS A 35 1.63 -8.54 0.98
CA CYS A 35 3.01 -8.91 1.25
C CYS A 35 3.17 -9.39 2.70
N THR A 36 4.21 -10.18 2.94
CA THR A 36 4.64 -10.59 4.27
C THR A 36 5.96 -9.92 4.53
N LEU A 37 6.05 -9.20 5.65
CA LEU A 37 7.23 -8.44 6.04
C LEU A 37 7.84 -9.11 7.25
N ASP A 38 9.11 -9.49 7.16
CA ASP A 38 9.91 -9.79 8.34
C ASP A 38 10.20 -8.45 9.04
N VAL A 39 9.80 -8.33 10.30
CA VAL A 39 9.81 -7.10 11.09
C VAL A 39 10.92 -7.16 12.14
N PRO A 40 12.17 -6.79 11.81
CA PRO A 40 13.09 -6.32 12.82
C PRO A 40 12.92 -4.79 12.92
N GLY A 41 11.89 -4.32 13.62
CA GLY A 41 11.82 -2.93 14.11
C GLY A 41 10.87 -1.95 13.39
N PRO A 42 10.80 -0.71 13.91
CA PRO A 42 9.78 0.31 13.58
C PRO A 42 9.85 0.86 12.14
N ASP A 43 10.94 0.59 11.41
CA ASP A 43 11.15 1.10 10.06
C ASP A 43 10.24 0.47 9.01
N VAL A 44 9.78 -0.77 9.23
CA VAL A 44 8.97 -1.50 8.24
C VAL A 44 7.63 -0.82 8.00
N GLU A 45 6.96 -0.36 9.07
CA GLU A 45 5.69 0.36 8.97
C GLU A 45 5.85 1.69 8.24
N SER A 46 6.90 2.46 8.59
CA SER A 46 7.19 3.75 7.96
C SER A 46 7.47 3.62 6.46
N ARG A 47 8.22 2.59 6.05
CA ARG A 47 8.50 2.31 4.63
C ARG A 47 7.24 1.88 3.89
N LEU A 48 6.39 1.05 4.50
CA LEU A 48 5.10 0.64 3.92
C LEU A 48 4.20 1.85 3.69
N LEU A 49 4.07 2.73 4.69
CA LEU A 49 3.27 3.95 4.60
C LEU A 49 3.79 4.88 3.50
N ALA A 50 5.10 5.13 3.46
CA ALA A 50 5.73 5.97 2.45
C ALA A 50 5.50 5.45 1.02
N ARG A 51 5.68 4.15 0.79
CA ARG A 51 5.44 3.56 -0.55
C ARG A 51 3.97 3.62 -0.95
N THR A 52 3.07 3.40 0.00
CA THR A 52 1.62 3.50 -0.24
C THR A 52 1.21 4.93 -0.58
N ALA A 53 1.73 5.92 0.14
CA ALA A 53 1.51 7.34 -0.16
C ALA A 53 2.02 7.69 -1.57
N ALA A 54 3.24 7.26 -1.93
CA ALA A 54 3.77 7.44 -3.27
C ALA A 54 2.86 6.81 -4.34
N ALA A 55 2.37 5.58 -4.12
CA ALA A 55 1.45 4.94 -5.04
C ALA A 55 0.13 5.71 -5.21
N VAL A 56 -0.38 6.34 -4.14
CA VAL A 56 -1.56 7.21 -4.22
C VAL A 56 -1.28 8.45 -5.07
N THR A 57 -0.13 9.10 -4.88
CA THR A 57 0.30 10.26 -5.69
C THR A 57 0.53 9.88 -7.16
N GLU A 58 1.16 8.73 -7.43
CA GLU A 58 1.39 8.18 -8.78
C GLU A 58 0.07 7.83 -9.48
N SER A 59 -0.93 7.38 -8.70
CA SER A 59 -2.24 6.94 -9.19
C SER A 59 -3.28 8.06 -9.26
N GLY A 60 -2.96 9.24 -8.75
CA GLY A 60 -3.93 10.30 -8.53
C GLY A 60 -3.34 11.69 -8.70
N THR A 61 -3.61 12.29 -9.86
CA THR A 61 -4.35 13.56 -9.85
C THR A 61 -5.72 13.32 -10.48
N HIS A 62 -6.67 12.90 -9.65
CA HIS A 62 -8.05 13.35 -9.80
C HIS A 62 -8.62 13.59 -8.40
N VAL A 63 -8.53 14.84 -7.96
CA VAL A 63 -9.23 15.33 -6.77
C VAL A 63 -10.72 15.29 -7.09
N ALA A 64 -11.43 14.30 -6.57
CA ALA A 64 -12.87 14.42 -6.38
C ALA A 64 -13.07 15.37 -5.20
N ALA A 65 -13.22 16.66 -5.52
CA ALA A 65 -13.82 17.62 -4.62
C ALA A 65 -15.25 17.15 -4.30
N ALA A 66 -15.57 17.00 -3.03
CA ALA A 66 -16.93 17.17 -2.54
C ALA A 66 -16.87 18.28 -1.48
N PRO A 67 -17.39 19.49 -1.75
CA PRO A 67 -17.55 20.49 -0.70
C PRO A 67 -18.74 20.08 0.20
N GLY A 68 -18.54 20.28 1.50
CA GLY A 68 -19.54 20.65 2.50
C GLY A 68 -20.90 19.94 2.51
N SER A 69 -21.16 19.22 3.60
CA SER A 69 -22.50 19.26 4.21
C SER A 69 -22.58 20.43 5.16
#